data_AF-A0A7C1UA46-F1
#
_entry.id   AF-A0A7C1UA46-F1
#
_cell.length_a   1.000
_cell.length_b   1.000
_cell.length_c   1.000
_cell.angle_alpha   90.00
_cell.angle_beta   90.00
_cell.angle_gamma   90.00
#
_symmetry.space_group_name_H-M   'P 1'
#
loop_
_entity.id
_entity.type
_entity.pdbx_description
1 polymer ?
#
loop_
_entity_poly.entity_id
_entity_poly.type
_entity_poly.pdbx_seq_one_letter_code
_entity_poly.pdbx_strand_id
1 'polypeptide(L)'
;PERILPAVILFNIPAGCRGLILIALLAASMSTFDFIVNMTAGFFTRDVYQRYIRPKATNKELIYATWVFIFALVGTGFLFGYSVKSINDIWDWFIMALGGGLVVGMTLRFYWWRFNGAAFAIGTAIGMIGAVVMRIVTINLADDARFMVAGIDLVWFLVDPRGQFLLTMAIGFTGSILGTYVTKPTDRKVLEHFYQTTRPFGWWGPLKDCLPADVQQRMKKEHFYDVLSLPFAIVWQVTIFLLPMQLIIRSWNAFFITLVIFAVSLVGLYFFWYKKLPATNYEEEYEKTI
;
A
#
# COMPACT_ATOMS: atom_id res chain seq x y z
N PRO A 1 13.86 -17.91 10.16
CA PRO A 1 12.79 -18.11 9.15
C PRO A 1 13.30 -18.06 7.70
N GLU A 2 14.08 -17.03 7.35
CA GLU A 2 14.58 -16.75 5.98
C GLU A 2 15.37 -17.91 5.33
N ARG A 3 16.01 -18.76 6.14
CA ARG A 3 16.84 -19.89 5.66
C ARG A 3 16.07 -21.19 5.41
N ILE A 4 14.78 -21.25 5.78
CA ILE A 4 14.00 -22.49 5.70
C ILE A 4 13.79 -22.90 4.23
N LEU A 5 13.37 -21.97 3.37
CA LEU A 5 13.14 -22.26 1.95
C LEU A 5 14.45 -22.68 1.23
N PRO A 6 15.59 -21.97 1.36
CA PRO A 6 16.87 -22.44 0.82
C PRO A 6 17.28 -23.82 1.34
N ALA A 7 17.08 -24.10 2.63
CA ALA A 7 17.41 -25.39 3.22
C ALA A 7 16.58 -26.53 2.61
N VAL A 8 15.26 -26.33 2.44
CA VAL A 8 14.39 -27.33 1.80
C VAL A 8 14.81 -27.60 0.36
N ILE A 9 15.14 -26.56 -0.41
CA ILE A 9 15.63 -26.70 -1.79
C ILE A 9 16.95 -27.49 -1.83
N LEU A 10 17.84 -27.24 -0.86
CA LEU A 10 19.16 -27.87 -0.80
C LEU A 10 19.10 -29.33 -0.34
N PHE A 11 18.26 -29.66 0.65
CA PHE A 11 18.27 -30.97 1.29
C PHE A 11 17.16 -31.93 0.82
N ASN A 12 16.02 -31.41 0.35
CA ASN A 12 14.84 -32.23 0.05
C ASN A 12 14.50 -32.31 -1.45
N ILE A 13 15.18 -31.56 -2.33
CA ILE A 13 14.90 -31.55 -3.77
C ILE A 13 16.04 -32.21 -4.55
N PRO A 14 15.74 -33.17 -5.45
CA PRO A 14 16.75 -33.88 -6.25
C PRO A 14 17.47 -32.95 -7.23
N ALA A 15 18.66 -33.40 -7.67
CA ALA A 15 19.43 -32.75 -8.72
C ALA A 15 18.60 -32.65 -10.03
N GLY A 16 18.83 -31.61 -10.81
CA GLY A 16 17.96 -31.25 -11.95
C GLY A 16 16.81 -30.33 -11.52
N CYS A 17 15.82 -30.84 -10.76
CA CYS A 17 14.70 -30.05 -10.26
C CYS A 17 15.16 -28.87 -9.40
N ARG A 18 16.21 -29.08 -8.58
CA ARG A 18 16.83 -28.00 -7.80
C ARG A 18 17.31 -26.85 -8.68
N GLY A 19 17.96 -27.16 -9.80
CA GLY A 19 18.46 -26.15 -10.74
C GLY A 19 17.33 -25.36 -11.38
N LEU A 20 16.25 -26.06 -11.80
CA LEU A 20 15.05 -25.41 -12.35
C LEU A 20 14.40 -24.44 -11.36
N ILE A 21 14.26 -24.85 -10.09
CA ILE A 21 13.69 -24.00 -9.05
C ILE A 21 14.57 -22.77 -8.79
N LEU A 22 15.89 -22.95 -8.72
CA LEU A 22 16.82 -21.83 -8.53
C LEU A 22 16.74 -20.83 -9.70
N ILE A 23 16.71 -21.31 -10.95
CA ILE A 23 16.55 -20.45 -12.13
C ILE A 23 15.21 -19.72 -12.10
N ALA A 24 14.12 -20.41 -11.75
CA ALA A 24 12.80 -19.81 -11.65
C ALA A 24 12.73 -18.72 -10.56
N LEU A 25 13.32 -18.97 -9.39
CA LEU A 25 13.40 -17.99 -8.31
C LEU A 25 14.26 -16.78 -8.70
N LEU A 26 15.40 -17.00 -9.35
CA LEU A 26 16.24 -15.93 -9.88
C LEU A 26 15.49 -15.10 -10.93
N ALA A 27 14.83 -15.75 -11.89
CA ALA A 27 14.03 -15.08 -12.91
C ALA A 27 12.88 -14.25 -12.30
N ALA A 28 12.16 -14.80 -11.31
CA ALA A 28 11.11 -14.08 -10.60
C ALA A 28 11.67 -12.87 -9.82
N SER A 29 12.82 -13.04 -9.17
CA SER A 29 13.48 -11.94 -8.44
C SER A 29 13.96 -10.83 -9.36
N MET A 30 14.54 -11.18 -10.52
CA MET A 30 14.98 -10.21 -11.53
C MET A 30 13.80 -9.45 -12.14
N SER A 31 12.69 -10.13 -12.45
CA SER A 31 11.49 -9.46 -12.96
C SER A 31 10.96 -8.40 -12.01
N THR A 32 10.98 -8.67 -10.70
CA THR A 32 10.56 -7.70 -9.68
C THR A 32 11.56 -6.57 -9.53
N PHE A 33 12.86 -6.90 -9.53
CA PHE A 33 13.94 -5.94 -9.40
C PHE A 33 13.97 -4.94 -10.58
N ASP A 34 13.89 -5.45 -11.81
CA ASP A 34 13.88 -4.64 -13.04
C ASP A 34 12.70 -3.67 -13.04
N PHE A 35 11.50 -4.13 -12.63
CA PHE A 35 10.33 -3.28 -12.51
C PHE A 35 10.55 -2.15 -11.51
N ILE A 36 11.03 -2.44 -10.30
CA ILE A 36 11.24 -1.45 -9.25
C ILE A 36 12.32 -0.43 -9.66
N VAL A 37 13.45 -0.90 -10.21
CA VAL A 37 14.54 -0.03 -10.68
C VAL A 37 14.05 0.89 -11.80
N ASN A 38 13.35 0.34 -12.79
CA ASN A 38 12.81 1.13 -13.90
C ASN A 38 11.78 2.18 -13.42
N MET A 39 10.88 1.80 -12.52
CA MET A 39 9.90 2.73 -11.94
C MET A 39 10.59 3.85 -11.15
N THR A 40 11.57 3.51 -10.30
CA THR A 40 12.30 4.48 -9.47
C THR A 40 13.14 5.43 -10.32
N ALA A 41 13.79 4.91 -11.36
CA ALA A 41 14.50 5.71 -12.35
C ALA A 41 13.59 6.70 -13.08
N GLY A 42 12.38 6.27 -13.45
CA GLY A 42 11.36 7.14 -14.05
C GLY A 42 10.95 8.27 -13.12
N PHE A 43 10.65 7.95 -11.85
CA PHE A 43 10.32 8.95 -10.84
C PHE A 43 11.47 9.94 -10.62
N PHE A 44 12.71 9.46 -10.47
CA PHE A 44 13.84 10.36 -10.31
C PHE A 44 14.03 11.25 -11.54
N THR A 45 14.02 10.70 -12.75
CA THR A 45 14.35 11.49 -13.94
C THR A 45 13.26 12.46 -14.37
N ARG A 46 11.98 12.09 -14.30
CA ARG A 46 10.88 12.98 -14.68
C ARG A 46 10.48 13.90 -13.55
N ASP A 47 10.26 13.36 -12.36
CA ASP A 47 9.63 14.11 -11.26
C ASP A 47 10.63 14.89 -10.42
N VAL A 48 11.91 14.49 -10.41
CA VAL A 48 12.97 15.20 -9.68
C VAL A 48 13.90 15.94 -10.64
N TYR A 49 14.60 15.21 -11.51
CA TYR A 49 15.64 15.77 -12.36
C TYR A 49 15.07 16.75 -13.39
N GLN A 50 14.13 16.30 -14.23
CA GLN A 50 13.53 17.18 -15.23
C GLN A 50 12.72 18.29 -14.56
N ARG A 51 11.86 17.97 -13.61
CA ARG A 51 10.95 18.97 -13.01
C ARG A 51 11.67 20.06 -12.21
N TYR A 52 12.68 19.72 -11.41
CA TYR A 52 13.27 20.66 -10.44
C TYR A 52 14.75 20.98 -10.70
N ILE A 53 15.54 20.07 -11.26
CA ILE A 53 16.98 20.28 -11.47
C ILE A 53 17.24 20.92 -12.83
N ARG A 54 16.72 20.34 -13.91
CA ARG A 54 16.91 20.83 -15.28
C ARG A 54 15.65 20.66 -16.16
N PRO A 55 14.72 21.63 -16.12
CA PRO A 55 13.46 21.63 -16.90
C PRO A 55 13.63 21.50 -18.42
N LYS A 56 14.75 22.01 -18.95
CA LYS A 56 15.06 22.00 -20.39
C LYS A 56 16.04 20.88 -20.78
N ALA A 57 16.15 19.82 -19.98
CA ALA A 57 17.01 18.69 -20.30
C ALA A 57 16.60 18.02 -21.62
N THR A 58 17.58 17.68 -22.46
CA THR A 58 17.34 16.95 -23.71
C THR A 58 17.10 15.47 -23.43
N ASN A 59 16.47 14.74 -24.36
CA ASN A 59 16.24 13.29 -24.20
C ASN A 59 17.54 12.51 -23.96
N LYS A 60 18.64 12.87 -24.65
CA LYS A 60 19.94 12.22 -24.45
C LYS A 60 20.43 12.42 -23.03
N GLU A 61 20.31 13.64 -22.52
CA GLU A 61 20.70 13.96 -21.16
C GLU A 61 19.86 13.22 -20.11
N LEU A 62 18.54 13.15 -20.30
CA LEU A 62 17.66 12.39 -19.41
C LEU A 62 18.05 10.91 -19.35
N ILE A 63 18.41 10.31 -20.49
CA ILE A 63 18.89 8.93 -20.54
C ILE A 63 20.18 8.78 -19.73
N TYR A 64 21.14 9.70 -19.88
CA TYR A 64 22.38 9.67 -19.08
C TYR A 64 22.10 9.83 -17.58
N ALA A 65 21.23 10.77 -17.20
CA ALA A 65 20.82 10.97 -15.82
C ALA A 65 20.17 9.70 -15.23
N THR A 66 19.34 9.01 -16.02
CA THR A 66 18.76 7.70 -15.65
C THR A 66 19.85 6.68 -15.34
N TRP A 67 20.80 6.47 -16.25
CA TRP A 67 21.86 5.49 -16.06
C TRP A 67 22.71 5.78 -14.83
N VAL A 68 23.14 7.03 -14.66
CA VAL A 68 23.92 7.46 -13.48
C VAL A 68 23.14 7.17 -12.19
N PHE A 69 21.86 7.51 -12.16
CA PHE A 69 21.00 7.25 -11.00
C PHE A 69 20.84 5.75 -10.73
N ILE A 70 20.61 4.93 -11.76
CA ILE A 70 20.51 3.46 -11.60
C ILE A 70 21.81 2.90 -11.04
N PHE A 71 22.97 3.29 -11.58
CA PHE A 71 24.26 2.84 -11.05
C PHE A 71 24.45 3.22 -9.57
N ALA A 72 24.08 4.45 -9.20
CA ALA A 72 24.15 4.90 -7.81
C ALA A 72 23.17 4.14 -6.91
N LEU A 73 21.93 3.92 -7.36
CA LEU A 73 20.88 3.21 -6.64
C LEU A 73 21.26 1.74 -6.39
N VAL A 74 21.71 1.04 -7.44
CA VAL A 74 22.13 -0.37 -7.33
C VAL A 74 23.40 -0.49 -6.49
N GLY A 75 24.36 0.41 -6.68
CA GLY A 75 25.60 0.43 -5.90
C GLY A 75 25.34 0.64 -4.40
N THR A 76 24.49 1.62 -4.04
CA THR A 76 24.10 1.84 -2.65
C THR A 76 23.27 0.68 -2.10
N GLY A 77 22.32 0.14 -2.86
CA GLY A 77 21.54 -1.03 -2.48
C GLY A 77 22.41 -2.26 -2.19
N PHE A 78 23.45 -2.49 -2.99
CA PHE A 78 24.42 -3.56 -2.75
C PHE A 78 25.20 -3.37 -1.43
N LEU A 79 25.68 -2.16 -1.16
CA LEU A 79 26.38 -1.84 0.09
C LEU A 79 25.47 -2.00 1.32
N PHE A 80 24.21 -1.55 1.21
CA PHE A 80 23.21 -1.76 2.25
C PHE A 80 22.98 -3.25 2.46
N GLY A 81 22.74 -4.02 1.40
CA GLY A 81 22.50 -5.46 1.47
C GLY A 81 23.62 -6.24 2.17
N TYR A 82 24.87 -5.83 1.99
CA TYR A 82 26.01 -6.42 2.71
C TYR A 82 26.01 -6.12 4.22
N SER A 83 25.43 -4.98 4.63
CA SER A 83 25.42 -4.51 6.02
C SER A 83 24.22 -5.01 6.84
N VAL A 84 23.18 -5.54 6.17
CA VAL A 84 21.95 -6.04 6.82
C VAL A 84 22.19 -7.39 7.48
N LYS A 85 21.89 -7.50 8.79
CA LYS A 85 21.99 -8.76 9.55
C LYS A 85 20.76 -9.65 9.44
N SER A 86 19.56 -9.04 9.35
CA SER A 86 18.29 -9.75 9.16
C SER A 86 17.43 -9.00 8.16
N ILE A 87 16.95 -9.71 7.15
CA ILE A 87 16.06 -9.15 6.13
C ILE A 87 14.69 -8.88 6.76
N ASN A 88 14.19 -9.81 7.59
CA ASN A 88 12.91 -9.70 8.27
C ASN A 88 12.84 -8.46 9.16
N ASP A 89 13.87 -8.16 9.96
CA ASP A 89 13.87 -6.96 10.83
C ASP A 89 13.70 -5.66 10.03
N ILE A 90 14.47 -5.52 8.95
CA ILE A 90 14.40 -4.34 8.08
C ILE A 90 13.08 -4.30 7.29
N TRP A 91 12.62 -5.46 6.80
CA TRP A 91 11.36 -5.60 6.10
C TRP A 91 10.17 -5.22 6.99
N ASP A 92 10.14 -5.74 8.21
CA ASP A 92 9.09 -5.44 9.19
C ASP A 92 9.07 -3.95 9.50
N TRP A 93 10.22 -3.32 9.70
CA TRP A 93 10.28 -1.86 9.90
C TRP A 93 9.82 -1.06 8.67
N PHE A 94 10.23 -1.44 7.45
CA PHE A 94 9.80 -0.76 6.23
C PHE A 94 8.29 -0.87 6.00
N ILE A 95 7.73 -2.07 6.10
CA ILE A 95 6.32 -2.30 5.80
C ILE A 95 5.43 -1.80 6.92
N MET A 96 5.80 -2.03 8.18
CA MET A 96 4.94 -1.73 9.31
C MET A 96 5.12 -0.29 9.78
N ALA A 97 6.33 0.15 10.08
CA ALA A 97 6.54 1.50 10.58
C ALA A 97 6.39 2.56 9.47
N LEU A 98 7.19 2.46 8.39
CA LEU A 98 7.14 3.42 7.29
C LEU A 98 5.84 3.30 6.47
N GLY A 99 5.38 2.08 6.20
CA GLY A 99 4.08 1.85 5.56
C GLY A 99 2.92 2.40 6.38
N GLY A 100 2.92 2.22 7.71
CA GLY A 100 1.90 2.80 8.60
C GLY A 100 1.80 4.32 8.48
N GLY A 101 2.93 5.01 8.37
CA GLY A 101 2.97 6.47 8.14
C GLY A 101 2.40 6.93 6.79
N LEU A 102 2.39 6.05 5.77
CA LEU A 102 1.88 6.32 4.42
C LEU A 102 0.40 6.01 4.24
N VAL A 103 -0.09 4.97 4.92
CA VAL A 103 -1.45 4.44 4.74
C VAL A 103 -2.51 5.51 4.90
N VAL A 104 -2.34 6.41 5.87
CA VAL A 104 -3.34 7.45 6.14
C VAL A 104 -3.49 8.40 4.97
N GLY A 105 -2.40 8.99 4.48
CA GLY A 105 -2.47 9.93 3.37
C GLY A 105 -3.03 9.29 2.10
N MET A 106 -2.62 8.04 1.82
CA MET A 106 -3.09 7.29 0.64
C MET A 106 -4.58 6.96 0.69
N THR A 107 -5.14 6.79 1.89
CA THR A 107 -6.54 6.41 2.09
C THR A 107 -7.43 7.64 2.26
N LEU A 108 -7.10 8.55 3.18
CA LEU A 108 -7.96 9.65 3.63
C LEU A 108 -8.37 10.60 2.49
N ARG A 109 -7.53 10.74 1.46
CA ARG A 109 -7.80 11.54 0.25
C ARG A 109 -9.06 11.14 -0.50
N PHE A 110 -9.48 9.88 -0.41
CA PHE A 110 -10.69 9.41 -1.07
C PHE A 110 -11.93 9.57 -0.18
N TYR A 111 -11.77 9.59 1.14
CA TYR A 111 -12.88 9.56 2.08
C TYR A 111 -13.28 10.93 2.64
N TRP A 112 -12.44 11.96 2.54
CA TRP A 112 -12.70 13.25 3.18
C TRP A 112 -12.48 14.45 2.25
N TRP A 113 -13.54 15.18 1.95
CA TRP A 113 -13.52 16.33 1.03
C TRP A 113 -12.54 17.45 1.43
N ARG A 114 -12.25 17.60 2.72
CA ARG A 114 -11.38 18.68 3.23
C ARG A 114 -9.89 18.32 3.13
N PHE A 115 -9.58 17.03 2.97
CA PHE A 115 -8.21 16.56 2.91
C PHE A 115 -7.54 17.02 1.61
N ASN A 116 -6.48 17.81 1.74
CA ASN A 116 -5.80 18.43 0.61
C ASN A 116 -4.35 17.95 0.47
N GLY A 117 -3.67 18.36 -0.60
CA GLY A 117 -2.30 17.94 -0.88
C GLY A 117 -1.28 18.35 0.18
N ALA A 118 -1.50 19.47 0.88
CA ALA A 118 -0.62 19.89 1.97
C ALA A 118 -0.84 19.03 3.23
N ALA A 119 -2.08 18.69 3.56
CA ALA A 119 -2.40 17.75 4.64
C ALA A 119 -1.82 16.34 4.37
N PHE A 120 -1.83 15.90 3.11
CA PHE A 120 -1.15 14.68 2.67
C PHE A 120 0.35 14.76 2.93
N ALA A 121 1.01 15.82 2.48
CA ALA A 121 2.45 16.00 2.65
C ALA A 121 2.86 16.07 4.12
N ILE A 122 2.15 16.88 4.93
CA ILE A 122 2.43 17.05 6.36
C ILE A 122 2.21 15.75 7.12
N GLY A 123 1.06 15.09 6.94
CA GLY A 123 0.76 13.83 7.64
C GLY A 123 1.73 12.71 7.27
N THR A 124 2.05 12.58 5.98
CA THR A 124 3.03 11.58 5.52
C THR A 124 4.43 11.87 6.06
N ALA A 125 4.87 13.13 6.05
CA ALA A 125 6.17 13.52 6.60
C ALA A 125 6.25 13.24 8.10
N ILE A 126 5.23 13.61 8.88
CA ILE A 126 5.15 13.34 10.32
C ILE A 126 5.16 11.83 10.59
N GLY A 127 4.42 11.03 9.82
CA GLY A 127 4.41 9.57 9.93
C GLY A 127 5.78 8.94 9.62
N MET A 128 6.42 9.37 8.53
CA MET A 128 7.76 8.88 8.15
C MET A 128 8.84 9.28 9.16
N ILE A 129 8.85 10.54 9.61
CA ILE A 129 9.77 11.00 10.65
C ILE A 129 9.53 10.21 11.94
N GLY A 130 8.26 9.98 12.30
CA GLY A 130 7.88 9.14 13.44
C GLY A 130 8.45 7.72 13.33
N ALA A 131 8.38 7.10 12.15
CA ALA A 131 8.95 5.77 11.92
C ALA A 131 10.49 5.74 12.03
N VAL A 132 11.18 6.79 11.56
CA VAL A 132 12.64 6.91 11.69
C VAL A 132 13.06 7.17 13.14
N VAL A 133 12.39 8.10 13.82
CA VAL A 133 12.63 8.38 15.25
C VAL A 133 12.38 7.12 16.08
N MET A 134 11.30 6.40 15.80
CA MET A 134 11.01 5.11 16.43
C MET A 134 12.16 4.12 16.21
N ARG A 135 12.68 3.98 14.98
CA ARG A 135 13.82 3.08 14.73
C ARG A 135 15.04 3.46 15.54
N ILE A 136 15.37 4.74 15.60
CA ILE A 136 16.49 5.25 16.39
C ILE A 136 16.27 4.92 17.87
N VAL A 137 15.07 5.15 18.40
CA VAL A 137 14.73 4.82 19.79
C VAL A 137 14.87 3.32 20.04
N THR A 138 14.33 2.47 19.17
CA THR A 138 14.37 1.00 19.33
C THR A 138 15.79 0.44 19.32
N ILE A 139 16.69 0.99 18.50
CA ILE A 139 18.10 0.53 18.44
C ILE A 139 18.85 0.87 19.74
N ASN A 140 18.46 1.94 20.43
CA ASN A 140 19.11 2.39 21.67
C ASN A 140 18.40 1.92 22.94
N LEU A 141 17.28 1.19 22.80
CA LEU A 141 16.51 0.69 23.93
C LEU A 141 17.13 -0.61 24.44
N ALA A 142 17.17 -0.80 25.76
CA ALA A 142 17.59 -2.07 26.34
C ALA A 142 16.59 -3.18 26.00
N ASP A 143 17.08 -4.38 25.68
CA ASP A 143 16.25 -5.51 25.22
C ASP A 143 15.18 -5.95 26.25
N ASP A 144 15.39 -5.65 27.53
CA ASP A 144 14.50 -5.96 28.65
C ASP A 144 13.65 -4.76 29.11
N ALA A 145 13.77 -3.61 28.44
CA ALA A 145 13.02 -2.42 28.78
C ALA A 145 11.51 -2.69 28.68
N ARG A 146 10.80 -2.43 29.78
CA ARG A 146 9.34 -2.51 29.85
C ARG A 146 8.82 -1.27 30.52
N PHE A 147 7.77 -0.69 29.95
CA PHE A 147 7.13 0.49 30.52
C PHE A 147 5.63 0.27 30.59
N MET A 148 5.16 -0.14 31.78
CA MET A 148 3.77 -0.51 32.00
C MET A 148 2.95 0.68 32.49
N VAL A 149 1.87 0.99 31.78
CA VAL A 149 0.85 1.96 32.21
C VAL A 149 -0.52 1.31 32.09
N ALA A 150 -1.29 1.29 33.19
CA ALA A 150 -2.63 0.68 33.23
C ALA A 150 -2.68 -0.77 32.70
N GLY A 151 -1.62 -1.55 32.93
CA GLY A 151 -1.51 -2.95 32.47
C GLY A 151 -1.06 -3.12 31.01
N ILE A 152 -0.78 -2.03 30.29
CA ILE A 152 -0.32 -2.04 28.91
C ILE A 152 1.19 -1.74 28.87
N ASP A 153 1.98 -2.57 28.20
CA ASP A 153 3.39 -2.29 27.95
C ASP A 153 3.54 -1.36 26.75
N LEU A 154 3.90 -0.10 26.98
CA LEU A 154 4.05 0.88 25.91
C LEU A 154 5.25 0.56 25.01
N VAL A 155 6.25 -0.16 25.51
CA VAL A 155 7.41 -0.57 24.72
C VAL A 155 6.99 -1.51 23.59
N TRP A 156 5.89 -2.25 23.76
CA TRP A 156 5.33 -3.09 22.70
C TRP A 156 5.00 -2.29 21.43
N PHE A 157 4.49 -1.05 21.56
CA PHE A 157 4.21 -0.20 20.39
C PHE A 157 5.47 0.26 19.64
N LEU A 158 6.62 0.23 20.29
CA LEU A 158 7.91 0.60 19.71
C LEU A 158 8.61 -0.62 19.10
N VAL A 159 8.53 -1.79 19.74
CA VAL A 159 9.32 -2.97 19.37
C VAL A 159 8.55 -3.92 18.46
N ASP A 160 7.27 -4.16 18.71
CA ASP A 160 6.49 -5.12 17.92
C ASP A 160 6.07 -4.48 16.59
N PRO A 161 6.29 -5.13 15.44
CA PRO A 161 5.95 -4.56 14.13
C PRO A 161 4.48 -4.12 14.03
N ARG A 162 3.54 -4.84 14.65
CA ARG A 162 2.11 -4.49 14.62
C ARG A 162 1.85 -3.24 15.45
N GLY A 163 2.53 -3.14 16.60
CA GLY A 163 2.54 -1.95 17.44
C GLY A 163 3.11 -0.74 16.71
N GLN A 164 4.22 -0.92 15.99
CA GLN A 164 4.85 0.11 15.17
C GLN A 164 3.90 0.65 14.11
N PHE A 165 3.21 -0.24 13.39
CA PHE A 165 2.21 0.14 12.39
C PHE A 165 1.09 0.99 12.99
N LEU A 166 0.51 0.56 14.11
CA LEU A 166 -0.57 1.30 14.77
C LEU A 166 -0.10 2.67 15.24
N LEU A 167 1.10 2.76 15.82
CA LEU A 167 1.63 4.01 16.34
C LEU A 167 1.98 4.99 15.21
N THR A 168 2.67 4.55 14.16
CA THR A 168 3.01 5.42 13.02
C THR A 168 1.78 5.82 12.22
N MET A 169 0.79 4.94 12.10
CA MET A 169 -0.52 5.28 11.54
C MET A 169 -1.22 6.35 12.38
N ALA A 170 -1.25 6.22 13.71
CA ALA A 170 -1.85 7.22 14.59
C ALA A 170 -1.13 8.58 14.53
N ILE A 171 0.20 8.56 14.49
CA ILE A 171 1.04 9.75 14.32
C ILE A 171 0.79 10.40 12.95
N GLY A 172 0.75 9.61 11.87
CA GLY A 172 0.43 10.11 10.53
C GLY A 172 -1.00 10.66 10.44
N PHE A 173 -1.96 10.03 11.11
CA PHE A 173 -3.36 10.46 11.17
C PHE A 173 -3.56 11.77 11.89
N THR A 174 -2.97 11.91 13.07
CA THR A 174 -2.97 13.19 13.80
C THR A 174 -2.29 14.29 12.98
N GLY A 175 -1.14 14.00 12.36
CA GLY A 175 -0.46 14.93 11.44
C GLY A 175 -1.31 15.34 10.25
N SER A 176 -2.01 14.39 9.62
CA SER A 176 -2.95 14.63 8.51
C SER A 176 -4.15 15.49 8.92
N ILE A 177 -4.72 15.24 10.10
CA ILE A 177 -5.83 16.05 10.65
C ILE A 177 -5.35 17.48 10.91
N LEU A 178 -4.22 17.63 11.62
CA LEU A 178 -3.65 18.95 11.92
C LEU A 178 -3.34 19.70 10.62
N GLY A 179 -2.71 19.04 9.66
CA GLY A 179 -2.44 19.60 8.33
C GLY A 179 -3.72 20.07 7.62
N THR A 180 -4.81 19.31 7.73
CA THR A 180 -6.12 19.64 7.12
C THR A 180 -6.74 20.90 7.71
N TYR A 181 -6.56 21.15 9.01
CA TYR A 181 -7.14 22.33 9.68
C TYR A 181 -6.23 23.56 9.60
N VAL A 182 -4.91 23.38 9.49
CA VAL A 182 -3.94 24.48 9.33
C VAL A 182 -3.93 25.03 7.90
N THR A 183 -4.23 24.19 6.91
CA THR A 183 -4.15 24.57 5.50
C THR A 183 -5.53 24.94 4.94
N LYS A 184 -5.53 25.79 3.91
CA LYS A 184 -6.77 26.17 3.23
C LYS A 184 -7.32 24.97 2.44
N PRO A 185 -8.65 24.78 2.38
CA PRO A 185 -9.26 23.78 1.52
C PRO A 185 -8.84 23.98 0.05
N THR A 186 -8.79 22.89 -0.70
CA THR A 186 -8.59 22.92 -2.16
C THR A 186 -9.70 23.75 -2.83
N ASP A 187 -9.38 24.37 -3.97
CA ASP A 187 -10.35 25.11 -4.77
C ASP A 187 -11.61 24.27 -5.02
N ARG A 188 -12.77 24.89 -4.78
CA ARG A 188 -14.08 24.26 -4.93
C ARG A 188 -14.31 23.72 -6.34
N LYS A 189 -13.82 24.40 -7.38
CA LYS A 189 -13.99 23.93 -8.77
C LYS A 189 -13.28 22.60 -9.02
N VAL A 190 -12.08 22.44 -8.44
CA VAL A 190 -11.31 21.20 -8.55
C VAL A 190 -12.01 20.07 -7.78
N LEU A 191 -12.54 20.37 -6.60
CA LEU A 191 -13.30 19.40 -5.80
C LEU A 191 -14.61 18.98 -6.46
N GLU A 192 -15.35 19.92 -7.06
CA GLU A 192 -16.58 19.64 -7.80
C GLU A 192 -16.29 18.75 -9.01
N HIS A 193 -15.26 19.10 -9.80
CA HIS A 193 -14.83 18.27 -10.93
C HIS A 193 -14.41 16.86 -10.48
N PHE A 194 -13.58 16.76 -9.43
CA PHE A 194 -13.17 15.47 -8.88
C PHE A 194 -14.35 14.63 -8.41
N TYR A 195 -15.32 15.25 -7.72
CA TYR A 195 -16.51 14.57 -7.21
C TYR A 195 -17.45 14.11 -8.34
N GLN A 196 -17.59 14.89 -9.41
CA GLN A 196 -18.39 14.54 -10.58
C GLN A 196 -17.80 13.37 -11.38
N THR A 197 -16.49 13.36 -11.57
CA THR A 197 -15.77 12.33 -12.33
C THR A 197 -15.58 11.05 -11.52
N THR A 198 -15.03 11.17 -10.31
CA THR A 198 -14.57 10.01 -9.52
C THR A 198 -15.68 9.40 -8.65
N ARG A 199 -16.71 10.19 -8.31
CA ARG A 199 -17.82 9.80 -7.42
C ARG A 199 -17.36 9.02 -6.18
N PRO A 200 -16.39 9.56 -5.41
CA PRO A 200 -15.74 8.83 -4.33
C PRO A 200 -16.70 8.52 -3.18
N PHE A 201 -16.48 7.39 -2.53
CA PHE A 201 -17.14 7.03 -1.27
C PHE A 201 -16.58 7.87 -0.10
N GLY A 202 -17.44 8.26 0.85
CA GLY A 202 -17.01 8.87 2.12
C GLY A 202 -17.78 10.14 2.52
N TRP A 203 -17.11 10.99 3.30
CA TRP A 203 -17.65 12.27 3.79
C TRP A 203 -17.48 13.37 2.74
N TRP A 204 -18.37 13.38 1.75
CA TRP A 204 -18.42 14.38 0.67
C TRP A 204 -19.68 15.26 0.72
N GLY A 205 -20.30 15.37 1.90
CA GLY A 205 -21.57 16.06 2.12
C GLY A 205 -21.73 17.42 1.40
N PRO A 206 -20.79 18.37 1.55
CA PRO A 206 -20.91 19.70 0.96
C PRO A 206 -20.92 19.77 -0.57
N LEU A 207 -20.54 18.68 -1.25
CA LEU A 207 -20.43 18.60 -2.70
C LEU A 207 -21.56 17.77 -3.32
N LYS A 208 -22.46 17.18 -2.51
CA LYS A 208 -23.57 16.35 -3.01
C LYS A 208 -24.49 17.12 -3.96
N ASP A 209 -24.69 18.40 -3.69
CA ASP A 209 -25.60 19.25 -4.45
C ASP A 209 -25.09 19.61 -5.85
N CYS A 210 -23.81 19.31 -6.18
CA CYS A 210 -23.31 19.51 -7.54
C CYS A 210 -23.71 18.39 -8.52
N LEU A 211 -24.39 17.35 -8.03
CA LEU A 211 -24.90 16.23 -8.83
C LEU A 211 -26.43 16.25 -8.93
N PRO A 212 -27.01 15.91 -10.11
CA PRO A 212 -28.44 15.67 -10.25
C PRO A 212 -28.98 14.61 -9.29
N ALA A 213 -30.25 14.75 -8.87
CA ALA A 213 -30.86 13.88 -7.87
C ALA A 213 -30.92 12.40 -8.28
N ASP A 214 -31.07 12.12 -9.58
CA ASP A 214 -31.07 10.76 -10.11
C ASP A 214 -29.67 10.12 -10.02
N VAL A 215 -28.61 10.88 -10.34
CA VAL A 215 -27.22 10.42 -10.20
C VAL A 215 -26.88 10.16 -8.74
N GLN A 216 -27.31 11.03 -7.82
CA GLN A 216 -27.13 10.82 -6.39
C GLN A 216 -27.78 9.53 -5.89
N GLN A 217 -28.98 9.18 -6.38
CA GLN A 217 -29.66 7.95 -6.00
C GLN A 217 -28.94 6.71 -6.55
N ARG A 218 -28.47 6.75 -7.81
CA ARG A 218 -27.67 5.66 -8.40
C ARG A 218 -26.39 5.42 -7.60
N MET A 219 -25.64 6.49 -7.31
CA MET A 219 -24.40 6.43 -6.52
C MET A 219 -24.64 5.88 -5.12
N LYS A 220 -25.71 6.31 -4.42
CA LYS A 220 -26.06 5.73 -3.09
C LYS A 220 -26.33 4.23 -3.15
N LYS A 221 -27.00 3.77 -4.20
CA LYS A 221 -27.31 2.35 -4.41
C LYS A 221 -26.03 1.55 -4.68
N GLU A 222 -25.15 2.05 -5.53
CA GLU A 222 -23.83 1.45 -5.81
C GLU A 222 -23.00 1.33 -4.53
N HIS A 223 -22.80 2.44 -3.82
CA HIS A 223 -22.06 2.46 -2.55
C HIS A 223 -22.60 1.48 -1.51
N PHE A 224 -23.93 1.28 -1.46
CA PHE A 224 -24.53 0.30 -0.56
C PHE A 224 -24.09 -1.14 -0.89
N TYR A 225 -24.11 -1.49 -2.18
CA TYR A 225 -23.69 -2.81 -2.64
C TYR A 225 -22.18 -3.02 -2.50
N ASP A 226 -21.37 -1.98 -2.73
CA ASP A 226 -19.93 -2.02 -2.52
C ASP A 226 -19.60 -2.29 -1.06
N VAL A 227 -20.21 -1.56 -0.11
CA VAL A 227 -20.01 -1.78 1.33
C VAL A 227 -20.48 -3.17 1.75
N LEU A 228 -21.61 -3.64 1.22
CA LEU A 228 -22.11 -4.98 1.49
C LEU A 228 -21.17 -6.07 0.95
N SER A 229 -20.44 -5.81 -0.13
CA SER A 229 -19.49 -6.75 -0.73
C SER A 229 -18.16 -6.85 0.05
N LEU A 230 -17.80 -5.83 0.85
CA LEU A 230 -16.49 -5.75 1.53
C LEU A 230 -16.14 -6.99 2.38
N PRO A 231 -17.02 -7.53 3.24
CA PRO A 231 -16.69 -8.73 4.02
C PRO A 231 -16.39 -9.93 3.12
N PHE A 232 -17.13 -10.08 2.02
CA PHE A 232 -16.90 -11.15 1.05
C PHE A 232 -15.58 -10.94 0.31
N ALA A 233 -15.25 -9.70 -0.07
CA ALA A 233 -13.99 -9.36 -0.71
C ALA A 233 -12.78 -9.68 0.18
N ILE A 234 -12.82 -9.27 1.45
CA ILE A 234 -11.73 -9.49 2.40
C ILE A 234 -11.54 -10.99 2.66
N VAL A 235 -12.63 -11.72 2.91
CA VAL A 235 -12.56 -13.17 3.15
C VAL A 235 -12.09 -13.91 1.89
N TRP A 236 -12.58 -13.53 0.71
CA TRP A 236 -12.10 -14.07 -0.56
C TRP A 236 -10.60 -13.82 -0.75
N GLN A 237 -10.11 -12.61 -0.48
CA GLN A 237 -8.70 -12.25 -0.61
C GLN A 237 -7.81 -13.04 0.37
N VAL A 238 -8.25 -13.29 1.59
CA VAL A 238 -7.46 -14.11 2.54
C VAL A 238 -7.46 -15.58 2.11
N THR A 239 -8.63 -16.11 1.74
CA THR A 239 -8.78 -17.53 1.39
C THR A 239 -8.04 -17.91 0.11
N ILE A 240 -7.97 -17.04 -0.90
CA ILE A 240 -7.22 -17.32 -2.14
C ILE A 240 -5.71 -17.51 -1.90
N PHE A 241 -5.13 -16.86 -0.88
CA PHE A 241 -3.73 -17.09 -0.49
C PHE A 241 -3.54 -18.34 0.38
N LEU A 242 -4.51 -18.66 1.23
CA LEU A 242 -4.44 -19.83 2.11
C LEU A 242 -4.62 -21.16 1.35
N LEU A 243 -5.47 -21.20 0.33
CA LEU A 243 -5.80 -22.43 -0.39
C LEU A 243 -4.57 -23.14 -1.00
N PRO A 244 -3.70 -22.47 -1.79
CA PRO A 244 -2.50 -23.10 -2.32
C PRO A 244 -1.54 -23.56 -1.22
N MET A 245 -1.39 -22.78 -0.15
CA MET A 245 -0.53 -23.12 0.99
C MET A 245 -1.02 -24.40 1.67
N GLN A 246 -2.31 -24.46 2.02
CA GLN A 246 -2.95 -25.61 2.68
C GLN A 246 -2.88 -26.88 1.81
N LEU A 247 -3.04 -26.72 0.50
CA LEU A 247 -2.88 -27.80 -0.47
C LEU A 247 -1.45 -28.36 -0.45
N ILE A 248 -0.43 -27.48 -0.45
CA ILE A 248 0.99 -27.87 -0.44
C ILE A 248 1.37 -28.57 0.87
N ILE A 249 0.95 -28.05 2.03
CA ILE A 249 1.24 -28.68 3.34
C ILE A 249 0.36 -29.92 3.63
N ARG A 250 -0.52 -30.29 2.69
CA ARG A 250 -1.43 -31.44 2.77
C ARG A 250 -2.39 -31.38 3.98
N SER A 251 -2.80 -30.18 4.38
CA SER A 251 -3.76 -29.99 5.48
C SER A 251 -5.21 -30.09 4.98
N TRP A 252 -5.61 -31.29 4.56
CA TRP A 252 -6.88 -31.54 3.85
C TRP A 252 -8.13 -30.99 4.58
N ASN A 253 -8.21 -31.17 5.90
CA ASN A 253 -9.35 -30.66 6.67
C ASN A 253 -9.46 -29.13 6.59
N ALA A 254 -8.34 -28.42 6.78
CA ALA A 254 -8.29 -26.96 6.71
C ALA A 254 -8.53 -26.47 5.27
N PHE A 255 -7.99 -27.20 4.28
CA PHE A 255 -8.20 -26.92 2.87
C PHE A 255 -9.68 -26.95 2.48
N PHE A 256 -10.41 -28.01 2.83
CA PHE A 256 -11.83 -28.12 2.48
C PHE A 256 -12.69 -27.06 3.19
N ILE A 257 -12.41 -26.75 4.47
CA ILE A 257 -13.09 -25.68 5.18
C ILE A 257 -12.86 -24.34 4.47
N THR A 258 -11.61 -24.04 4.15
CA THR A 258 -11.21 -22.80 3.47
C THR A 258 -11.80 -22.72 2.07
N LEU A 259 -11.94 -23.85 1.36
CA LEU A 259 -12.52 -23.93 0.03
C LEU A 259 -14.02 -23.61 0.05
N VAL A 260 -14.75 -24.11 1.06
CA VAL A 260 -16.16 -23.76 1.25
C VAL A 260 -16.30 -22.27 1.53
N ILE A 261 -15.48 -21.71 2.42
CA ILE A 261 -15.48 -20.27 2.73
C ILE A 261 -15.18 -19.45 1.46
N PHE A 262 -14.15 -19.84 0.70
CA PHE A 262 -13.80 -19.21 -0.58
C PHE A 262 -14.97 -19.23 -1.56
N ALA A 263 -15.64 -20.37 -1.72
CA ALA A 263 -16.78 -20.50 -2.62
C ALA A 263 -17.95 -19.61 -2.20
N VAL A 264 -18.28 -19.57 -0.89
CA VAL A 264 -19.31 -18.68 -0.35
C VAL A 264 -18.96 -17.22 -0.59
N SER A 265 -17.71 -16.84 -0.34
CA SER A 265 -17.24 -15.48 -0.59
C SER A 265 -17.27 -15.09 -2.05
N LEU A 266 -16.89 -15.99 -2.95
CA LEU A 266 -16.95 -15.78 -4.40
C LEU A 266 -18.40 -15.61 -4.89
N VAL A 267 -19.32 -16.44 -4.39
CA VAL A 267 -20.75 -16.32 -4.69
C VAL A 267 -21.31 -15.00 -4.15
N GLY A 268 -20.93 -14.59 -2.94
CA GLY A 268 -21.29 -13.29 -2.37
C GLY A 268 -20.82 -12.13 -3.25
N LEU A 269 -19.55 -12.14 -3.68
CA LEU A 269 -19.00 -11.13 -4.60
C LEU A 269 -19.74 -11.11 -5.94
N TYR A 270 -20.10 -12.27 -6.48
CA TYR A 270 -20.85 -12.34 -7.72
C TYR A 270 -22.22 -11.64 -7.61
N PHE A 271 -22.97 -11.90 -6.54
CA PHE A 271 -24.32 -11.36 -6.38
C PHE A 271 -24.35 -9.90 -5.92
N PHE A 272 -23.48 -9.53 -4.98
CA PHE A 272 -23.49 -8.20 -4.38
C PHE A 272 -22.68 -7.18 -5.17
N TRP A 273 -21.59 -7.60 -5.83
CA TRP A 273 -20.73 -6.68 -6.58
C TRP A 273 -20.89 -6.87 -8.09
N TYR A 274 -20.47 -8.02 -8.65
CA TYR A 274 -20.36 -8.20 -10.10
C TYR A 274 -21.69 -7.97 -10.85
N LYS A 275 -22.80 -8.53 -10.36
CA LYS A 275 -24.13 -8.37 -10.98
C LYS A 275 -24.69 -6.95 -10.87
N LYS A 276 -24.14 -6.12 -10.00
CA LYS A 276 -24.62 -4.75 -9.73
C LYS A 276 -23.79 -3.67 -10.42
N LEU A 277 -22.69 -4.06 -11.09
CA LEU A 277 -21.86 -3.14 -11.84
C LEU A 277 -22.64 -2.49 -12.99
N PRO A 278 -22.40 -1.20 -13.26
CA PRO A 278 -22.98 -0.53 -14.41
C PRO A 278 -22.42 -1.09 -15.73
N ALA A 279 -23.19 -1.00 -16.81
CA ALA A 279 -22.79 -1.50 -18.13
C ALA A 279 -21.71 -0.65 -18.81
N THR A 280 -21.59 0.62 -18.42
CA THR A 280 -20.65 1.60 -18.98
C THR A 280 -19.98 2.41 -17.88
N ASN A 281 -18.75 2.87 -18.12
CA ASN A 281 -18.04 3.74 -17.19
C ASN A 281 -18.67 5.14 -17.15
N TYR A 282 -18.64 5.79 -15.98
CA TYR A 282 -19.29 7.08 -15.76
C TYR A 282 -18.66 8.25 -16.52
N GLU A 283 -17.39 8.14 -16.94
CA GLU A 283 -16.71 9.16 -17.77
C GLU A 283 -17.44 9.37 -19.11
N GLU A 284 -17.89 8.30 -19.75
CA GLU A 284 -18.64 8.38 -21.01
C GLU A 284 -20.03 9.01 -20.83
N GLU A 285 -20.59 8.99 -19.63
CA GLU A 285 -21.88 9.63 -19.31
C GLU A 285 -21.69 11.14 -19.05
N TYR A 286 -20.58 11.52 -18.40
CA TYR A 286 -20.23 12.92 -18.15
C TYR A 286 -19.87 13.68 -19.43
N GLU A 287 -19.08 13.08 -20.32
CA GLU A 287 -18.74 13.69 -21.62
C GLU A 287 -19.97 13.93 -22.50
N LYS A 288 -21.05 13.15 -22.34
CA LYS A 288 -22.32 13.34 -23.07
C LYS A 288 -23.19 14.47 -22.51
N THR A 289 -22.89 14.96 -21.29
CA THR A 289 -23.65 16.03 -20.63
C THR A 289 -23.04 17.42 -20.76
N ILE A 290 -21.84 17.52 -21.36
CA ILE A 290 -21.17 18.78 -21.75
C ILE A 290 -21.44 19.04 -23.23
#